data_AF-A0A139MCZ5-F1
#
_entry.id   AF-A0A139MCZ5-F1
#
_cell.length_a   1.000
_cell.length_b   1.000
_cell.length_c   1.000
_cell.angle_alpha   90.00
_cell.angle_beta   90.00
_cell.angle_gamma   90.00
#
_symmetry.space_group_name_H-M   'P 1'
#
loop_
_entity.id
_entity.type
_entity.pdbx_description
1 polymer ?
#
loop_
_entity_poly.entity_id
_entity_poly.type
_entity_poly.pdbx_seq_one_letter_code
_entity_poly.pdbx_strand_id
1 'polypeptide(L)' 'MSKTRENALFDELMIRLKSLGYTVYDYKQLDDVPYPFFEMEDTQTIFQPNKTDIKGSVNISLSAWGTL' A
#
# COMPACT_ATOMS: atom_id res chain seq x y z
N MET A 1 11.18 -14.28 11.95
CA MET A 1 11.27 -12.82 11.75
C MET A 1 9.83 -12.31 11.70
N SER A 2 9.39 -11.51 12.67
CA SER A 2 7.99 -11.04 12.69
C SER A 2 7.78 -9.95 11.64
N LYS A 3 6.73 -10.09 10.84
CA LYS A 3 6.33 -9.10 9.83
C LYS A 3 6.13 -7.73 10.49
N THR A 4 6.68 -6.66 9.90
CA THR A 4 6.44 -5.30 10.42
C THR A 4 4.97 -4.93 10.25
N ARG A 5 4.49 -3.96 11.04
CA ARG A 5 3.11 -3.45 10.93
C ARG A 5 2.83 -2.91 9.53
N GLU A 6 3.82 -2.23 8.93
CA GLU A 6 3.75 -1.71 7.56
C GLU A 6 3.54 -2.83 6.55
N ASN A 7 4.40 -3.86 6.60
CA ASN A 7 4.31 -4.99 5.67
C ASN A 7 3.00 -5.76 5.84
N ALA A 8 2.46 -5.83 7.06
CA ALA A 8 1.16 -6.46 7.30
C ALA A 8 0.01 -5.68 6.64
N LEU A 9 -0.01 -4.34 6.80
CA LEU A 9 -1.04 -3.49 6.20
C LEU A 9 -0.92 -3.39 4.67
N PHE A 10 0.32 -3.31 4.17
CA PHE A 10 0.62 -3.35 2.73
C PHE A 10 0.06 -4.64 2.10
N ASP A 11 0.40 -5.79 2.68
CA ASP A 11 -0.03 -7.08 2.16
C ASP A 11 -1.55 -7.26 2.20
N GLU A 12 -2.21 -6.84 3.29
CA GLU A 12 -3.67 -6.88 3.37
C GLU A 12 -4.35 -5.99 2.33
N LEU A 13 -3.82 -4.78 2.07
CA LEU A 13 -4.35 -3.92 1.01
C LEU A 13 -4.18 -4.54 -0.37
N MET A 14 -3.01 -5.14 -0.62
CA MET A 14 -2.70 -5.84 -1.86
C MET A 14 -3.65 -7.03 -2.09
N ILE A 15 -3.88 -7.83 -1.04
CA ILE A 15 -4.84 -8.95 -1.06
C ILE A 15 -6.25 -8.42 -1.34
N ARG A 16 -6.66 -7.34 -0.68
CA ARG A 16 -8.01 -6.79 -0.81
C ARG A 16 -8.27 -6.27 -2.22
N LEU A 17 -7.35 -5.47 -2.79
CA LEU A 17 -7.51 -4.94 -4.14
C LEU A 17 -7.52 -6.05 -5.20
N LYS A 18 -6.65 -7.06 -5.07
CA LYS A 18 -6.67 -8.25 -5.93
C LYS A 18 -7.99 -9.02 -5.81
N SER A 19 -8.53 -9.14 -4.59
CA SER A 19 -9.83 -9.80 -4.37
C SER A 19 -11.01 -9.06 -5.00
N LEU A 20 -10.88 -7.75 -5.24
CA LEU A 20 -11.85 -6.93 -5.95
C LEU A 20 -11.70 -7.01 -7.49
N GLY A 21 -10.72 -7.77 -7.98
CA GLY A 21 -10.48 -7.97 -9.43
C GLY A 21 -9.57 -6.93 -10.06
N TYR A 22 -8.91 -6.09 -9.27
CA TYR A 22 -7.96 -5.11 -9.80
C TYR A 22 -6.57 -5.71 -10.00
N THR A 23 -5.92 -5.28 -11.08
CA THR A 23 -4.48 -5.42 -11.24
C THR A 23 -3.80 -4.39 -10.34
N VAL A 24 -2.86 -4.85 -9.51
CA VAL A 24 -2.14 -4.00 -8.57
C VAL A 24 -0.67 -4.33 -8.63
N TYR A 25 0.17 -3.29 -8.68
CA TYR A 25 1.62 -3.40 -8.69
C TYR A 25 2.21 -2.77 -7.43
N ASP A 26 3.26 -3.41 -6.91
CA ASP A 26 4.08 -2.95 -5.78
C ASP A 26 5.30 -2.12 -6.22
N TYR A 27 5.41 -1.87 -7.52
CA TYR A 27 6.43 -1.01 -8.12
C TYR A 27 5.85 -0.28 -9.33
N LYS A 28 6.50 0.84 -9.67
CA LYS A 28 6.14 1.65 -10.82
C LYS A 28 6.31 0.89 -12.12
N GLN A 29 5.23 0.74 -12.88
CA GLN A 29 5.27 0.16 -14.22
C GLN A 29 5.88 1.17 -15.18
N LEU A 30 6.97 0.78 -15.85
CA LEU A 30 7.65 1.58 -16.88
C LEU A 30 7.21 1.20 -18.29
N ASP A 31 6.60 0.02 -18.44
CA ASP A 31 6.09 -0.52 -19.68
C ASP A 31 4.57 -0.30 -19.80
N ASP A 32 4.04 -0.53 -21.01
CA ASP A 32 2.62 -0.37 -21.30
C ASP A 32 1.80 -1.48 -20.61
N VAL A 33 1.06 -1.12 -19.56
CA VAL A 33 0.22 -2.03 -18.78
C VAL A 33 -1.26 -1.71 -19.01
N PRO A 34 -2.13 -2.75 -19.14
CA PRO A 34 -3.56 -2.52 -19.34
C PRO A 34 -4.21 -1.77 -18.19
N TYR A 35 -5.01 -0.76 -18.53
CA TYR A 35 -5.85 -0.03 -17.59
C TYR A 35 -7.19 -0.76 -17.34
N PRO A 36 -7.84 -0.56 -16.18
CA PRO A 36 -7.35 0.17 -15.02
C PRO A 36 -6.43 -0.70 -14.15
N PHE A 37 -5.48 -0.05 -13.47
CA PHE A 37 -4.63 -0.70 -12.49
C PHE A 37 -4.35 0.23 -11.31
N PHE A 38 -3.86 -0.34 -10.22
CA PHE A 38 -3.39 0.40 -9.06
C PHE A 38 -1.88 0.22 -8.86
N GLU A 39 -1.25 1.24 -8.31
CA GLU A 39 0.16 1.23 -7.92
C GLU A 39 0.27 1.58 -6.44
N MET A 40 0.94 0.72 -5.68
CA MET A 40 1.32 0.99 -4.30
C MET A 40 2.60 1.82 -4.29
N GLU A 41 2.50 3.10 -3.94
CA GLU A 41 3.61 4.05 -4.08
C GLU A 41 4.55 4.06 -2.87
N ASP A 42 3.97 4.20 -1.67
CA ASP A 42 4.73 4.36 -0.44
C ASP A 42 3.95 3.84 0.76
N THR A 43 4.69 3.39 1.77
CA THR A 43 4.14 3.04 3.09
C THR A 43 5.04 3.60 4.16
N GLN A 44 4.51 4.56 4.92
CA GLN A 44 5.26 5.29 5.94
C GLN A 44 4.62 5.12 7.31
N THR A 45 5.41 4.71 8.30
CA THR A 45 4.98 4.82 9.71
C THR A 45 5.46 6.13 10.32
N ILE A 46 4.50 6.87 10.86
CA ILE A 46 4.76 8.08 11.64
C ILE A 46 4.53 7.73 13.11
N PHE A 47 5.62 7.59 13.86
CA PHE A 47 5.56 7.38 15.30
C PHE A 47 5.24 8.70 16.01
N GLN A 48 4.29 8.67 16.95
CA GLN A 48 4.11 9.75 17.91
C GLN A 48 4.85 9.40 19.20
N PRO A 49 5.90 10.15 19.58
CA PRO A 49 6.63 9.88 20.80
C PRO A 49 5.71 10.09 22.01
N ASN A 50 5.49 9.04 22.78
CA ASN A 50 4.85 9.11 24.08
C ASN A 50 5.46 8.08 25.04
N LYS A 51 5.28 8.29 26.35
CA LYS A 51 5.93 7.50 27.40
C LYS A 51 5.17 6.24 27.82
N THR A 52 3.93 6.06 27.39
CA THR A 52 3.01 5.04 27.93
C THR A 52 2.65 3.94 26.95
N ASP A 53 2.63 4.20 25.64
CA ASP A 53 2.21 3.25 24.61
C ASP A 53 2.88 3.53 23.26
N ILE A 54 2.83 2.56 22.34
CA ILE A 54 3.18 2.83 20.94
C ILE A 54 1.95 3.44 20.26
N LYS A 55 2.01 4.76 20.00
CA LYS A 55 1.03 5.46 19.15
C LYS A 55 1.70 5.89 17.86
N GLY A 56 0.96 5.79 16.77
CA GLY A 56 1.44 6.19 15.46
C GLY A 56 0.41 5.94 14.38
N SER A 57 0.66 6.51 13.22
CA SER A 57 -0.14 6.30 12.01
C SER A 57 0.70 5.55 10.99
N VAL A 58 0.04 4.68 10.22
CA VAL A 58 0.62 4.14 8.99
C VAL A 58 -0.09 4.80 7.84
N ASN A 59 0.65 5.51 7.01
CA ASN A 59 0.15 6.13 5.79
C ASN A 59 0.52 5.23 4.63
N ILE A 60 -0.47 4.90 3.79
CA ILE A 60 -0.26 4.14 2.55
C ILE A 60 -0.72 5.03 1.40
N SER A 61 0.16 5.23 0.43
CA SER A 61 -0.13 5.98 -0.79
C SER A 61 -0.42 5.00 -1.93
N LEU A 62 -1.57 5.22 -2.59
CA LEU A 62 -2.07 4.37 -3.68
C LEU A 62 -2.44 5.25 -4.86
N SER A 63 -1.84 5.00 -6.02
CA SER A 63 -2.22 5.63 -7.28
C SER A 63 -3.22 4.75 -8.02
N ALA A 64 -4.32 5.37 -8.47
CA ALA A 64 -5.34 4.74 -9.30
C ALA A 64 -5.17 5.23 -10.74
N TRP A 65 -4.88 4.29 -11.64
CA TRP A 65 -4.62 4.57 -13.05
C TRP A 65 -5.79 4.04 -13.88
N GLY A 66 -6.42 4.89 -14.67
CA GLY A 66 -7.57 4.53 -15.51
C GLY A 66 -7.67 5.40 -16.77
N THR A 67 -8.42 4.92 -17.76
CA THR A 67 -8.83 5.70 -18.92
C THR A 67 -10.10 6.48 -18.60
N LEU A 68 -10.11 7.78 -18.88
CA LEU A 68 -11.27 8.67 -18.76
C LEU A 68 -12.45 8.21 -19.62
#